data_AF-A0A8C4SXF1-F1
#
_entry.id   AF-A0A8C4SXF1-F1
#
_cell.length_a   1.000
_cell.length_b   1.000
_cell.length_c   1.000
_cell.angle_alpha   90.00
_cell.angle_beta   90.00
_cell.angle_gamma   90.00
#
_symmetry.space_group_name_H-M   'P 1'
#
loop_
_entity.id
_entity.type
_entity.pdbx_description
1 polymer ?
#
loop_
_entity_poly.entity_id
_entity_poly.type
_entity_poly.pdbx_seq_one_letter_code
_entity_poly.pdbx_strand_id
1 'polypeptide(L)'
;MLNKQESRAVILEQFNPSLKNFVTMGKQYEKALTGVTLAAKGYFDALVKLGELASDSQGSKELGDTLFQMAEVHRQIQVQLEDMLKLFHSELLSQLEHKLDLDIKYLTVSQADPCRLFLSIPGPLKLSDA
;
A
#
# COMPACT_ATOMS: atom_id res chain seq x y z
N MET A 1 9.54 -36.87 2.22
CA MET A 1 9.96 -35.74 1.36
C MET A 1 8.86 -35.21 0.44
N LEU A 2 7.69 -35.88 0.33
CA LEU A 2 6.58 -35.48 -0.56
C LEU A 2 5.80 -34.20 -0.12
N ASN A 3 5.65 -33.92 1.18
CA ASN A 3 4.91 -32.72 1.62
C ASN A 3 5.58 -31.38 1.25
N LYS A 4 6.91 -31.34 1.13
CA LYS A 4 7.64 -30.06 1.01
C LYS A 4 7.59 -29.48 -0.41
N GLN A 5 7.37 -30.32 -1.41
CA GLN A 5 7.27 -29.92 -2.82
C GLN A 5 5.87 -29.39 -3.14
N GLU A 6 4.82 -30.04 -2.61
CA GLU A 6 3.42 -29.62 -2.74
C GLU A 6 3.16 -28.28 -2.03
N SER A 7 3.78 -28.08 -0.86
CA SER A 7 3.74 -26.81 -0.12
C SER A 7 4.33 -25.65 -0.92
N ARG A 8 5.37 -25.90 -1.74
CA ARG A 8 6.04 -24.89 -2.56
C ARG A 8 5.22 -24.48 -3.77
N ALA A 9 4.55 -25.44 -4.41
CA ALA A 9 3.63 -25.16 -5.51
C ALA A 9 2.43 -24.31 -5.04
N VAL A 10 1.85 -24.63 -3.89
CA VAL A 10 0.73 -23.85 -3.30
C VAL A 10 1.15 -22.39 -3.00
N ILE A 11 2.35 -22.18 -2.46
CA ILE A 11 2.85 -20.82 -2.17
C ILE A 11 3.02 -20.01 -3.47
N LEU A 12 3.63 -20.63 -4.49
CA LEU A 12 3.92 -19.98 -5.77
C LEU A 12 2.67 -19.69 -6.60
N GLU A 13 1.76 -20.65 -6.68
CA GLU A 13 0.65 -20.63 -7.64
C GLU A 13 -0.65 -20.10 -7.04
N GLN A 14 -0.82 -20.15 -5.72
CA GLN A 14 -2.01 -19.62 -5.04
C GLN A 14 -1.69 -18.45 -4.12
N PHE A 15 -0.75 -18.61 -3.18
CA PHE A 15 -0.53 -17.59 -2.16
C PHE A 15 0.05 -16.29 -2.75
N ASN A 16 1.09 -16.35 -3.57
CA ASN A 16 1.74 -15.17 -4.14
C ASN A 16 0.82 -14.36 -5.08
N PRO A 17 0.05 -14.98 -5.99
CA PRO A 17 -0.97 -14.28 -6.76
C PRO A 17 -2.09 -13.68 -5.89
N SER A 18 -2.57 -14.40 -4.89
CA SER A 18 -3.57 -13.88 -3.94
C SER A 18 -3.03 -12.71 -3.13
N LEU A 19 -1.76 -12.76 -2.70
CA LEU A 19 -1.10 -11.69 -1.96
C LEU A 19 -0.91 -10.45 -2.84
N LYS A 20 -0.55 -10.64 -4.12
CA LYS A 20 -0.48 -9.55 -5.10
C LYS A 20 -1.84 -8.86 -5.29
N ASN A 21 -2.91 -9.65 -5.37
CA ASN A 21 -4.27 -9.11 -5.44
C ASN A 21 -4.63 -8.36 -4.15
N PHE A 22 -4.29 -8.90 -2.98
CA PHE A 22 -4.50 -8.25 -1.70
C PHE A 22 -3.79 -6.89 -1.59
N VAL A 23 -2.51 -6.81 -2.01
CA VAL A 23 -1.76 -5.54 -2.10
C VAL A 23 -2.48 -4.55 -3.02
N THR A 24 -2.97 -5.02 -4.17
CA THR A 24 -3.71 -4.18 -5.12
C THR A 24 -4.99 -3.62 -4.49
N MET A 25 -5.74 -4.45 -3.76
CA MET A 25 -6.92 -4.01 -3.01
C MET A 25 -6.53 -3.00 -1.91
N GLY A 26 -5.40 -3.21 -1.23
CA GLY A 26 -4.86 -2.26 -0.26
C GLY A 26 -4.58 -0.88 -0.86
N LYS A 27 -3.97 -0.81 -2.04
CA LYS A 27 -3.75 0.46 -2.77
C LYS A 27 -5.06 1.14 -3.19
N GLN A 28 -6.07 0.36 -3.58
CA GLN A 28 -7.40 0.90 -3.88
C GLN A 28 -8.07 1.47 -2.63
N TYR A 29 -7.93 0.79 -1.48
CA TYR A 29 -8.43 1.26 -0.19
C TYR A 29 -7.76 2.58 0.24
N GLU A 30 -6.43 2.67 0.13
CA GLU A 30 -5.68 3.91 0.37
C GLU A 30 -6.21 5.06 -0.50
N LYS A 31 -6.39 4.80 -1.81
CA LYS A 31 -6.92 5.81 -2.74
C LYS A 31 -8.34 6.25 -2.38
N ALA A 32 -9.19 5.34 -1.93
CA ALA A 32 -10.55 5.67 -1.50
C ALA A 32 -10.55 6.57 -0.27
N LEU A 33 -9.70 6.27 0.72
CA LEU A 33 -9.53 7.10 1.92
C LEU A 33 -8.98 8.50 1.57
N THR A 34 -8.02 8.61 0.65
CA THR A 34 -7.59 9.91 0.13
C THR A 34 -8.75 10.65 -0.55
N GLY A 35 -9.61 9.96 -1.29
CA GLY A 35 -10.83 10.55 -1.85
C GLY A 35 -11.77 11.12 -0.79
N VAL A 36 -11.94 10.43 0.35
CA VAL A 36 -12.73 10.91 1.49
C VAL A 36 -12.13 12.20 2.06
N THR A 37 -10.81 12.28 2.24
CA THR A 37 -10.16 13.51 2.74
C THR A 37 -10.37 14.72 1.83
N LEU A 38 -10.40 14.51 0.51
CA LEU A 38 -10.67 15.57 -0.45
C LEU A 38 -12.12 16.07 -0.37
N ALA A 39 -13.08 15.17 -0.20
CA ALA A 39 -14.48 15.54 0.01
C ALA A 39 -14.67 16.27 1.35
N ALA A 40 -14.00 15.79 2.41
CA ALA A 40 -14.01 16.39 3.74
C ALA A 40 -13.43 17.82 3.73
N LYS A 41 -12.44 18.11 2.88
CA LYS A 41 -11.91 19.46 2.70
C LYS A 41 -12.99 20.47 2.32
N GLY A 42 -13.89 20.13 1.39
CA GLY A 42 -14.99 21.02 1.00
C GLY A 42 -15.96 21.32 2.13
N TYR A 43 -16.23 20.32 2.99
CA TYR A 43 -17.04 20.50 4.19
C TYR A 43 -16.33 21.42 5.21
N PHE A 44 -15.04 21.21 5.44
CA PHE A 44 -14.23 22.05 6.32
C PHE A 44 -14.13 23.50 5.83
N ASP A 45 -13.90 23.72 4.54
CA ASP A 45 -13.81 25.06 3.95
C ASP A 45 -15.13 25.84 4.15
N ALA A 46 -16.27 25.17 3.98
CA ALA A 46 -17.58 25.75 4.25
C ALA A 46 -17.80 26.02 5.75
N LEU A 47 -17.36 25.11 6.61
CA LEU A 47 -17.45 25.25 8.07
C LEU A 47 -16.66 26.45 8.58
N VAL A 48 -15.42 26.62 8.13
CA VAL A 48 -14.57 27.77 8.50
C VAL A 48 -15.20 29.08 8.04
N LYS A 49 -15.68 29.14 6.80
CA LYS A 49 -16.34 30.34 6.27
C LYS A 49 -17.59 30.73 7.07
N LEU A 50 -18.39 29.75 7.51
CA LEU A 50 -19.53 30.01 8.38
C LEU A 50 -19.09 30.48 9.78
N GLY A 51 -18.00 29.91 10.31
CA GLY A 51 -17.40 30.35 11.57
C GLY A 51 -16.96 31.81 11.53
N GLU A 52 -16.30 32.23 10.46
CA GLU A 52 -15.88 33.63 10.23
C GLU A 52 -17.08 34.57 10.19
N LEU A 53 -18.11 34.25 9.39
CA LEU A 53 -19.33 35.05 9.30
C LEU A 53 -20.07 35.18 10.64
N ALA A 54 -20.12 34.11 11.42
CA ALA A 54 -20.77 34.09 12.73
C ALA A 54 -19.95 34.85 13.79
N SER A 55 -18.62 34.77 13.72
CA SER A 55 -17.70 35.48 14.61
C SER A 55 -17.71 37.00 14.40
N ASP A 56 -17.89 37.44 13.15
CA ASP A 56 -18.01 38.86 12.80
C ASP A 56 -19.38 39.47 13.15
N SER A 57 -20.37 38.62 13.46
CA SER A 57 -21.71 39.03 13.88
C SER A 57 -21.73 39.48 15.35
N GLN A 58 -22.36 40.62 15.64
CA GLN A 58 -22.57 41.09 17.03
C GLN A 58 -23.45 40.17 17.88
N GLY A 59 -24.27 39.31 17.26
CA GLY A 59 -25.25 38.47 17.96
C GLY A 59 -24.96 36.97 17.91
N SER A 60 -23.89 36.54 17.24
CA SER A 60 -23.64 35.10 16.95
C SER A 60 -22.21 34.64 17.23
N LYS A 61 -21.43 35.41 18.01
CA LYS A 61 -20.05 35.06 18.36
C LYS A 61 -19.90 33.67 18.97
N GLU A 62 -20.75 33.29 19.93
CA GLU A 62 -20.71 31.95 20.56
C GLU A 62 -20.94 30.82 19.54
N LEU A 63 -21.75 31.08 18.50
CA LEU A 63 -21.94 30.13 17.41
C LEU A 63 -20.68 30.04 16.53
N GLY A 64 -20.02 31.16 16.27
CA GLY A 64 -18.71 31.20 15.61
C GLY A 64 -17.67 30.35 16.36
N ASP A 65 -17.58 30.52 17.67
CA ASP A 65 -16.68 29.72 18.53
C ASP A 65 -17.00 28.22 18.45
N THR A 66 -18.29 27.85 18.44
CA THR A 66 -18.73 26.45 18.28
C THR A 66 -18.32 25.89 16.92
N LEU A 67 -18.48 26.65 15.83
CA LEU A 67 -18.07 26.23 14.49
C LEU A 67 -16.55 26.07 14.38
N PHE A 68 -15.78 26.94 15.04
CA PHE A 68 -14.32 26.79 15.09
C PHE A 68 -13.89 25.57 15.93
N GLN A 69 -14.59 25.26 17.02
CA GLN A 69 -14.35 24.01 17.77
C GLN A 69 -14.62 22.78 16.89
N MET A 70 -15.72 22.79 16.12
CA MET A 70 -16.00 21.73 15.15
C MET A 70 -14.91 21.62 14.08
N ALA A 71 -14.40 22.76 13.59
CA ALA A 71 -13.30 22.79 12.63
C ALA A 71 -12.03 22.17 13.22
N GLU A 72 -11.69 22.49 14.47
CA GLU A 72 -10.52 21.89 15.12
C GLU A 72 -10.67 20.38 15.31
N VAL A 73 -11.84 19.88 15.71
CA VAL A 73 -12.12 18.43 15.78
C VAL A 73 -11.95 17.79 14.40
N HIS A 74 -12.48 18.42 13.35
CA HIS A 74 -12.31 17.93 11.98
C HIS A 74 -10.83 17.89 11.55
N ARG A 75 -10.05 18.92 11.92
CA ARG A 75 -8.60 18.97 11.66
C ARG A 75 -7.87 17.82 12.35
N GLN A 76 -8.22 17.51 13.59
CA GLN A 76 -7.61 16.39 14.34
C GLN A 76 -7.91 15.04 13.70
N ILE A 77 -9.16 14.80 13.29
CA ILE A 77 -9.56 13.59 12.56
C ILE A 77 -8.77 13.48 11.25
N GLN A 78 -8.63 14.58 10.51
CA GLN A 78 -7.89 14.62 9.25
C GLN A 78 -6.41 14.25 9.46
N VAL A 79 -5.74 14.83 10.46
CA VAL A 79 -4.33 14.53 10.78
C VAL A 79 -4.16 13.06 11.17
N GLN A 80 -5.04 12.53 12.03
CA GLN A 80 -4.98 11.13 12.45
C GLN A 80 -5.17 10.17 11.26
N LEU A 81 -6.09 10.50 10.35
CA LEU A 81 -6.33 9.70 9.15
C LEU A 81 -5.11 9.72 8.22
N GLU A 82 -4.49 10.87 8.01
CA GLU A 82 -3.27 10.99 7.19
C GLU A 82 -2.10 10.19 7.77
N ASP A 83 -1.90 10.23 9.08
CA ASP A 83 -0.82 9.48 9.73
C ASP A 83 -1.10 7.98 9.71
N MET A 84 -2.35 7.56 9.90
CA MET A 84 -2.77 6.16 9.72
C MET A 84 -2.52 5.69 8.29
N LEU A 85 -2.85 6.50 7.28
CA LEU A 85 -2.62 6.18 5.87
C LEU A 85 -1.14 6.02 5.54
N LYS A 86 -0.28 6.91 6.07
CA LYS A 86 1.17 6.78 5.91
C LYS A 86 1.68 5.46 6.47
N LEU A 87 1.26 5.08 7.69
CA LEU A 87 1.66 3.81 8.31
C LEU A 87 1.11 2.60 7.53
N PHE A 88 -0.14 2.67 7.07
CA PHE A 88 -0.72 1.62 6.24
C PHE A 88 0.08 1.40 4.95
N HIS A 89 0.49 2.48 4.28
CA HIS A 89 1.31 2.39 3.08
C HIS A 89 2.74 1.90 3.37
N SER A 90 3.44 2.55 4.29
CA SER A 90 4.87 2.32 4.53
C SER A 90 5.14 1.01 5.29
N GLU A 91 4.33 0.70 6.31
CA GLU A 91 4.59 -0.46 7.16
C GLU A 91 3.87 -1.72 6.71
N LEU A 92 2.68 -1.59 6.10
CA LEU A 92 1.95 -2.77 5.63
C LEU A 92 2.19 -3.01 4.14
N LEU A 93 1.74 -2.10 3.26
CA LEU A 93 1.79 -2.33 1.82
C LEU A 93 3.21 -2.49 1.30
N SER A 94 4.12 -1.57 1.67
CA SER A 94 5.51 -1.62 1.19
C SER A 94 6.25 -2.87 1.70
N GLN A 95 6.06 -3.26 2.96
CA GLN A 95 6.65 -4.48 3.49
C GLN A 95 6.11 -5.74 2.80
N LEU A 96 4.81 -5.79 2.54
CA LEU A 96 4.15 -6.88 1.81
C LEU A 96 4.69 -6.99 0.38
N GLU A 97 4.81 -5.87 -0.33
CA GLU A 97 5.36 -5.83 -1.69
C GLU A 97 6.82 -6.29 -1.73
N HIS A 98 7.64 -5.80 -0.80
CA HIS A 98 9.04 -6.18 -0.74
C HIS A 98 9.21 -7.67 -0.47
N LYS A 99 8.47 -8.23 0.50
CA LYS A 99 8.49 -9.67 0.80
C LYS A 99 8.00 -10.48 -0.39
N LEU A 100 6.94 -10.06 -1.07
CA LEU A 100 6.41 -10.73 -2.26
C LEU A 100 7.43 -10.74 -3.41
N ASP A 101 8.10 -9.61 -3.67
CA ASP A 101 9.11 -9.51 -4.73
C ASP A 101 10.34 -10.40 -4.45
N LEU A 102 10.78 -10.45 -3.19
CA LEU A 102 11.83 -11.39 -2.76
C LEU A 102 11.37 -12.84 -2.95
N ASP A 103 10.17 -13.18 -2.49
CA ASP A 103 9.67 -14.56 -2.55
C ASP A 103 9.56 -15.06 -4.00
N ILE A 104 9.04 -14.22 -4.91
CA ILE A 104 9.01 -14.52 -6.35
C ILE A 104 10.42 -14.75 -6.90
N LYS A 105 11.39 -13.88 -6.59
CA LYS A 105 12.79 -13.98 -7.07
C LYS A 105 13.48 -15.24 -6.56
N TYR A 106 13.37 -15.55 -5.26
CA TYR A 106 13.98 -16.75 -4.68
C TYR A 106 13.40 -18.03 -5.28
N LEU A 107 12.09 -18.05 -5.52
CA LEU A 107 11.42 -19.24 -6.04
C LEU A 107 11.63 -19.42 -7.55
N THR A 108 11.77 -18.34 -8.34
CA THR A 108 12.17 -18.44 -9.77
C THR A 108 13.64 -18.84 -9.93
N VAL A 109 14.56 -18.32 -9.11
CA VAL A 109 15.97 -18.74 -9.14
C VAL A 109 16.13 -20.19 -8.69
N SER A 110 15.35 -20.65 -7.71
CA SER A 110 15.37 -22.04 -7.27
C SER A 110 14.73 -23.03 -8.28
N GLN A 111 14.02 -22.55 -9.31
CA GLN A 111 13.54 -23.36 -10.44
C GLN A 111 14.50 -23.36 -11.64
N ALA A 112 15.43 -22.41 -11.70
CA ALA A 112 16.47 -22.40 -12.71
C ALA A 112 17.56 -23.42 -12.31
N ASP A 113 17.39 -24.66 -12.77
CA ASP A 113 18.42 -25.70 -12.64
C ASP A 113 19.81 -25.15 -13.03
N PRO A 114 20.84 -25.25 -12.17
CA PRO A 114 22.21 -24.89 -12.53
C PRO A 114 22.69 -25.62 -13.79
N CYS A 115 22.13 -26.79 -14.06
CA CYS A 115 22.40 -27.59 -15.25
C CYS A 115 21.91 -26.93 -16.55
N ARG A 116 20.91 -26.03 -16.51
CA ARG A 116 20.38 -25.34 -17.70
C ARG A 116 21.25 -24.17 -18.15
N LEU A 117 22.01 -23.56 -17.23
CA LEU A 117 23.03 -22.54 -17.56
C LEU A 117 24.23 -23.16 -18.28
N PHE A 118 24.56 -24.43 -18.02
CA PHE A 118 25.64 -25.14 -18.72
C PHE A 118 25.28 -25.54 -20.16
N LEU A 119 23.99 -25.76 -20.45
CA LEU A 119 23.50 -26.12 -21.80
C LEU A 119 23.34 -24.90 -22.73
N SER A 120 23.51 -23.68 -22.22
CA SER A 120 23.33 -22.45 -23.00
C SER A 120 24.65 -21.82 -23.46
N ILE A 121 25.80 -22.48 -23.27
CA ILE A 121 27.07 -22.07 -23.89
C ILE A 121 27.11 -22.65 -25.32
N PRO A 122 27.02 -21.83 -26.37
CA PRO A 122 27.23 -22.31 -27.73
C PRO A 122 28.72 -22.20 -28.04
N GLY A 123 29.44 -23.32 -27.90
CA GLY A 123 30.84 -23.40 -28.30
C GLY A 123 31.37 -24.84 -28.20
N PRO A 124 32.10 -25.34 -29.21
CA PRO A 124 32.60 -26.70 -29.18
C PRO A 124 33.77 -26.78 -28.19
N LEU A 125 33.57 -27.48 -27.07
CA LEU A 125 34.68 -28.08 -26.34
C LEU A 125 35.27 -29.15 -27.27
N LYS A 126 36.34 -28.79 -28.00
CA LYS A 126 37.19 -29.75 -28.68
C LYS A 126 37.76 -30.70 -27.63
N LEU A 127 37.25 -31.93 -27.60
CA LEU A 127 38.04 -33.07 -27.16
C LEU A 127 39.20 -33.16 -28.16
N SER A 128 40.39 -32.72 -27.74
CA SER A 128 41.64 -33.07 -28.39
C SER A 128 42.13 -34.33 -27.71
N ASP A 129 42.20 -35.43 -28.46
CA ASP A 129 42.85 -36.66 -28.05
C ASP A 129 44.30 -36.39 -27.62
N ALA A 130 44.68 -36.93 -26.46
CA ALA A 130 46.04 -37.29 -26.07
C ALA A 130 45.98 -38.30 -24.91
#